data_AF-A0A1G7ZPR5-F1
#
_entry.id   AF-A0A1G7ZPR5-F1
#
_cell.length_a   1.000
_cell.length_b   1.000
_cell.length_c   1.000
_cell.angle_alpha   90.00
_cell.angle_beta   90.00
_cell.angle_gamma   90.00
#
_symmetry.space_group_name_H-M   'P 1'
#
loop_
_entity.id
_entity.type
_entity.pdbx_description
1 polymer ?
#
loop_
_entity_poly.entity_id
_entity_poly.type
_entity_poly.pdbx_seq_one_letter_code
_entity_poly.pdbx_strand_id
1 'polypeptide(L)'
;MIWTVGTLFFGLVLILASIPLVSKPAQRATGEDTVDTSGITVNVSASLADDRTLTVFIRSPVDRADIIDPRVKIEMPGHQMTVDADVLSAGPGAFQASAMLPMAGQWEVQVSIGDDVIRLPVDANPAGL
;
A
#
# COMPACT_ATOMS: atom_id res chain seq x y z
N MET A 1 -48.14 -21.13 -1.89
CA MET A 1 -47.20 -20.41 -2.79
C MET A 1 -45.89 -20.20 -2.03
N ILE A 2 -44.91 -21.09 -2.23
CA ILE A 2 -43.57 -21.02 -1.58
C ILE A 2 -42.55 -21.21 -2.70
N TRP A 3 -42.41 -20.23 -3.60
CA TRP A 3 -41.57 -20.38 -4.80
C TRP A 3 -40.82 -19.10 -5.19
N THR A 4 -40.49 -18.27 -4.21
CA THR A 4 -39.74 -17.00 -4.44
C THR A 4 -38.60 -16.76 -3.46
N VAL A 5 -38.46 -17.58 -2.41
CA VAL A 5 -37.44 -17.36 -1.36
C VAL A 5 -36.09 -18.01 -1.70
N GLY A 6 -36.08 -19.11 -2.47
CA GLY A 6 -34.84 -19.83 -2.80
C GLY A 6 -33.92 -19.10 -3.79
N THR A 7 -34.49 -18.32 -4.71
CA THR A 7 -33.74 -17.67 -5.79
C THR A 7 -32.95 -16.45 -5.33
N LEU A 8 -33.48 -15.73 -4.33
CA LEU A 8 -32.80 -14.56 -3.75
C LEU A 8 -31.56 -14.95 -2.95
N PHE A 9 -31.56 -16.10 -2.28
CA PHE A 9 -30.41 -16.59 -1.52
C PHE A 9 -29.25 -17.03 -2.43
N PHE A 10 -29.56 -17.70 -3.54
CA PHE A 10 -28.53 -18.16 -4.48
C PHE A 10 -27.83 -17.01 -5.21
N GLY A 11 -28.56 -15.95 -5.54
CA GLY A 11 -27.97 -14.74 -6.14
C GLY A 11 -27.00 -14.04 -5.19
N LEU A 12 -27.30 -13.95 -3.90
CA LEU A 12 -26.45 -13.30 -2.91
C LEU A 12 -25.14 -14.08 -2.67
N VAL A 13 -25.20 -15.42 -2.62
CA VAL A 13 -24.01 -16.28 -2.40
C VAL A 13 -23.04 -16.20 -3.58
N LEU A 14 -23.55 -16.13 -4.82
CA LEU A 14 -22.70 -16.00 -6.01
C LEU A 14 -22.00 -14.64 -6.09
N ILE A 15 -22.62 -13.57 -5.61
CA ILE A 15 -21.99 -12.24 -5.52
C ILE A 15 -20.90 -12.20 -4.44
N LEU A 16 -21.10 -12.87 -3.30
CA LEU A 16 -20.06 -12.96 -2.26
C LEU A 16 -18.85 -13.79 -2.73
N ALA A 17 -19.07 -14.85 -3.53
CA ALA A 17 -18.00 -15.67 -4.08
C ALA A 17 -17.23 -15.02 -5.24
N SER A 18 -17.79 -13.96 -5.86
CA SER A 18 -17.11 -13.21 -6.92
C SER A 18 -16.27 -12.05 -6.40
N ILE A 19 -16.24 -11.82 -5.09
CA ILE A 19 -15.18 -11.01 -4.49
C ILE A 19 -13.94 -11.88 -4.63
N PRO A 20 -12.96 -11.53 -5.50
CA PRO A 20 -11.70 -12.25 -5.48
C PRO A 20 -11.24 -12.17 -4.04
N LEU A 21 -11.16 -13.35 -3.40
CA LEU A 21 -10.51 -13.49 -2.12
C LEU A 21 -9.09 -13.03 -2.43
N VAL A 22 -8.82 -11.75 -2.17
CA VAL A 22 -7.48 -11.20 -2.19
C VAL A 22 -6.82 -12.01 -1.11
N SER A 23 -6.16 -13.09 -1.52
CA SER A 23 -5.19 -13.80 -0.72
C SER A 23 -4.31 -12.70 -0.19
N LYS A 24 -4.53 -12.30 1.06
CA LYS A 24 -3.58 -11.47 1.76
C LYS A 24 -2.32 -12.34 1.76
N PRO A 25 -1.25 -12.01 0.99
CA PRO A 25 0.05 -12.56 1.33
C PRO A 25 0.22 -12.28 2.82
N ALA A 26 0.78 -13.20 3.62
CA ALA A 26 0.74 -13.06 5.07
C ALA A 26 1.30 -11.68 5.44
N GLN A 27 0.39 -10.77 5.80
CA GLN A 27 0.69 -9.35 5.76
C GLN A 27 1.34 -9.05 7.10
N ARG A 28 2.67 -9.03 7.12
CA ARG A 28 3.42 -8.62 8.29
C ARG A 28 3.24 -7.10 8.46
N ALA A 29 3.09 -6.68 9.72
CA ALA A 29 2.66 -5.35 10.14
C ALA A 29 3.20 -4.22 9.23
N THR A 30 2.26 -3.42 8.76
CA THR A 30 2.39 -2.36 7.76
C THR A 30 2.31 -1.03 8.50
N GLY A 31 3.33 -0.19 8.40
CA GLY A 31 3.26 1.19 8.89
C GLY A 31 2.20 1.97 8.10
N GLU A 32 1.36 2.71 8.80
CA GLU A 32 0.41 3.65 8.23
C GLU A 32 0.70 5.01 8.83
N ASP A 33 0.87 6.01 7.97
CA ASP A 33 1.04 7.39 8.38
C ASP A 33 0.15 8.28 7.52
N THR A 34 -0.44 9.26 8.18
CA THR A 34 -1.36 10.21 7.59
C THR A 34 -0.77 11.59 7.80
N VAL A 35 -0.32 12.21 6.72
CA VAL A 35 0.24 13.57 6.76
C VAL A 35 -0.77 14.54 6.16
N ASP A 36 -1.04 15.62 6.92
CA ASP A 36 -1.77 16.78 6.44
C ASP A 36 -0.79 17.71 5.72
N THR A 37 -0.73 17.58 4.40
CA THR A 37 0.12 18.35 3.51
C THR A 37 -0.72 19.51 2.96
N SER A 38 -0.45 20.75 3.40
CA SER A 38 -1.10 21.95 2.85
C SER A 38 -2.66 21.86 2.76
N GLY A 39 -3.31 21.19 3.73
CA GLY A 39 -4.75 20.97 3.77
C GLY A 39 -5.26 19.74 2.99
N ILE A 40 -4.34 18.86 2.57
CA ILE A 40 -4.62 17.61 1.85
C ILE A 40 -4.16 16.44 2.72
N THR A 41 -5.10 15.62 3.14
CA THR A 41 -4.82 14.38 3.88
C THR A 41 -4.33 13.31 2.91
N VAL A 42 -3.02 13.02 2.92
CA VAL A 42 -2.45 11.90 2.18
C VAL A 42 -2.35 10.70 3.12
N ASN A 43 -2.91 9.56 2.68
CA ASN A 43 -2.75 8.30 3.38
C ASN A 43 -1.69 7.46 2.68
N VAL A 44 -0.65 7.08 3.42
CA VAL A 44 0.40 6.21 2.92
C VAL A 44 0.47 4.97 3.80
N SER A 45 0.47 3.80 3.18
CA SER A 45 0.66 2.52 3.85
C SER A 45 1.69 1.68 3.13
N ALA A 46 2.51 0.93 3.87
CA ALA A 46 3.59 0.10 3.32
C ALA A 46 3.48 -1.35 3.80
N SER A 47 3.12 -2.27 2.90
CA SER A 47 2.90 -3.68 3.18
C SER A 47 4.03 -4.54 2.64
N LEU A 48 4.59 -5.39 3.51
CA LEU A 48 5.61 -6.36 3.14
C LEU A 48 5.00 -7.76 3.00
N ALA A 49 5.23 -8.39 1.85
CA ALA A 49 4.89 -9.79 1.60
C ALA A 49 6.00 -10.75 2.07
N ASP A 50 5.65 -12.03 2.25
CA ASP A 50 6.57 -13.08 2.74
C ASP A 50 7.79 -13.29 1.83
N ASP A 51 7.65 -12.99 0.55
CA ASP A 51 8.71 -13.08 -0.47
C ASP A 51 9.66 -11.86 -0.45
N ARG A 52 9.47 -10.92 0.49
CA ARG A 52 10.17 -9.63 0.62
C ARG A 52 9.81 -8.60 -0.44
N THR A 53 8.68 -8.76 -1.12
CA THR A 53 8.11 -7.70 -1.95
C THR A 53 7.45 -6.65 -1.05
N LEU A 54 8.03 -5.45 -1.02
CA LEU A 54 7.44 -4.29 -0.34
C LEU A 54 6.53 -3.56 -1.31
N THR A 55 5.27 -3.36 -0.91
CA THR A 55 4.27 -2.60 -1.67
C THR A 55 3.83 -1.38 -0.86
N VAL A 56 3.96 -0.20 -1.45
CA VAL A 56 3.58 1.07 -0.86
C VAL A 56 2.34 1.59 -1.57
N PHE A 57 1.28 1.85 -0.84
CA PHE A 57 0.04 2.43 -1.34
C PHE A 57 -0.07 3.88 -0.91
N ILE A 58 -0.31 4.77 -1.86
CA ILE A 58 -0.43 6.20 -1.64
C ILE A 58 -1.81 6.61 -2.14
N ARG A 59 -2.62 7.19 -1.24
CA ARG A 59 -3.94 7.69 -1.56
C ARG A 59 -4.04 9.16 -1.17
N SER A 60 -4.18 10.00 -2.18
CA SER A 60 -4.49 11.42 -2.05
C SER A 60 -5.93 11.66 -2.51
N PRO A 61 -6.73 12.49 -1.82
CA PRO A 61 -8.02 12.91 -2.35
C PRO A 61 -7.84 13.63 -3.68
N VAL A 62 -8.75 13.35 -4.62
CA VAL A 62 -8.65 13.64 -6.06
C VAL A 62 -8.85 15.14 -6.39
N ASP A 63 -9.03 16.00 -5.38
CA ASP A 63 -9.61 17.33 -5.58
C ASP A 63 -8.62 18.43 -6.03
N ARG A 64 -7.43 18.06 -6.51
CA ARG A 64 -6.50 18.98 -7.17
C ARG A 64 -6.09 18.47 -8.54
N ALA A 65 -6.22 19.35 -9.54
CA ALA A 65 -5.64 19.17 -10.88
C ALA A 65 -4.10 19.16 -10.89
N ASP A 66 -3.46 19.43 -9.74
CA ASP A 66 -2.01 19.55 -9.56
C ASP A 66 -1.45 18.39 -8.73
N ILE A 67 -1.86 17.15 -9.01
CA ILE A 67 -1.24 15.98 -8.37
C ILE A 67 0.18 15.88 -8.91
N ILE A 68 1.15 16.27 -8.08
CA ILE A 68 2.58 16.03 -8.33
C ILE A 68 2.79 14.52 -8.22
N ASP A 69 3.42 13.93 -9.23
CA ASP A 69 3.75 12.49 -9.21
C ASP A 69 4.56 12.16 -7.95
N PRO A 70 4.04 11.29 -7.06
CA PRO A 70 4.75 10.95 -5.85
C PRO A 70 6.02 10.19 -6.19
N ARG A 71 7.09 10.47 -5.45
CA ARG A 71 8.35 9.73 -5.55
C ARG A 71 8.52 8.84 -4.34
N VAL A 72 8.88 7.59 -4.56
CA VAL A 72 9.10 6.62 -3.49
C VAL A 72 10.56 6.18 -3.50
N LYS A 73 11.21 6.35 -2.36
CA LYS A 73 12.58 5.89 -2.11
C LYS A 73 12.55 4.96 -0.90
N ILE A 74 13.19 3.81 -1.01
CA ILE A 74 13.24 2.84 0.08
C ILE A 74 14.69 2.74 0.55
N GLU A 75 14.94 3.06 1.81
CA GLU A 75 16.30 3.11 2.37
C GLU A 75 16.48 2.09 3.49
N MET A 76 17.69 1.56 3.61
CA MET A 76 18.13 0.79 4.77
C MET A 76 19.22 1.60 5.49
N PRO A 77 18.87 2.45 6.47
CA PRO A 77 19.82 3.38 7.09
C PRO A 77 21.05 2.68 7.68
N GLY A 78 20.86 1.52 8.29
CA GLY A 78 21.94 0.72 8.89
C GLY A 78 22.98 0.18 7.91
N HIS A 79 22.64 0.10 6.62
CA HIS A 79 23.52 -0.43 5.56
C HIS A 79 23.81 0.59 4.45
N GLN A 80 23.36 1.84 4.57
CA GLN A 80 23.47 2.87 3.54
C GLN A 80 23.00 2.38 2.16
N MET A 81 21.95 1.56 2.15
CA MET A 81 21.40 0.98 0.93
C MET A 81 20.14 1.72 0.53
N THR A 82 19.95 1.91 -0.77
CA THR A 82 18.73 2.48 -1.34
C THR A 82 18.21 1.54 -2.42
N VAL A 83 16.90 1.37 -2.44
CA VAL A 83 16.16 0.69 -3.49
C VAL A 83 15.15 1.68 -4.05
N ASP A 84 15.22 1.90 -5.36
CA ASP A 84 14.20 2.67 -6.07
C ASP A 84 12.96 1.79 -6.27
N ALA A 85 11.78 2.40 -6.12
CA ALA A 85 10.52 1.73 -6.36
C ALA A 85 9.84 2.35 -7.59
N ASP A 86 9.40 1.50 -8.50
CA ASP A 86 8.62 1.94 -9.65
C ASP A 86 7.23 2.36 -9.17
N VAL A 87 6.89 3.63 -9.36
CA VAL A 87 5.59 4.19 -8.99
C VAL A 87 4.65 4.10 -10.18
N LEU A 88 3.51 3.43 -9.97
CA LEU A 88 2.46 3.25 -10.95
C LEU A 88 1.19 3.97 -10.49
N SER A 89 0.48 4.61 -11.42
CA SER A 89 -0.85 5.13 -11.15
C SER A 89 -1.87 3.98 -11.08
N ALA A 90 -2.62 3.91 -9.98
CA ALA A 90 -3.68 2.93 -9.75
C ALA A 90 -5.10 3.52 -9.96
N GLY A 91 -5.18 4.79 -10.39
CA GLY A 91 -6.41 5.54 -10.61
C GLY A 91 -6.29 7.00 -10.18
N PRO A 92 -7.37 7.79 -10.29
CA PRO A 92 -7.37 9.19 -9.86
C PRO A 92 -6.99 9.30 -8.37
N GLY A 93 -5.90 10.03 -8.07
CA GLY A 93 -5.39 10.23 -6.70
C GLY A 93 -4.82 8.97 -6.02
N ALA A 94 -4.65 7.87 -6.74
CA ALA A 94 -4.15 6.61 -6.19
C ALA A 94 -2.87 6.17 -6.91
N PHE A 95 -1.84 5.86 -6.13
CA PHE A 95 -0.55 5.38 -6.62
C PHE A 95 -0.11 4.16 -5.84
N GLN A 96 0.64 3.29 -6.51
CA GLN A 96 1.24 2.11 -5.94
C GLN A 96 2.70 2.06 -6.35
N ALA A 97 3.59 1.84 -5.39
CA ALA A 97 4.99 1.56 -5.64
C ALA A 97 5.34 0.18 -5.11
N SER A 98 6.22 -0.54 -5.79
CA SER A 98 6.67 -1.85 -5.31
C SER A 98 8.15 -2.08 -5.57
N ALA A 99 8.83 -2.73 -4.63
CA ALA A 99 10.21 -3.15 -4.80
C ALA A 99 10.50 -4.43 -4.01
N MET A 100 11.41 -5.25 -4.52
CA MET A 100 11.89 -6.44 -3.81
C MET A 100 13.07 -6.06 -2.91
N LEU A 101 12.93 -6.30 -1.60
CA LEU A 101 13.99 -5.98 -0.64
C LEU A 101 15.10 -7.04 -0.68
N PRO A 102 16.36 -6.66 -0.92
CA PRO A 102 17.46 -7.61 -1.10
C PRO A 102 17.81 -8.36 0.20
N MET A 103 17.50 -7.78 1.36
CA MET A 103 17.82 -8.35 2.67
C MET A 103 16.78 -8.00 3.73
N ALA A 104 16.74 -8.83 4.78
CA ALA A 104 15.96 -8.57 5.98
C ALA A 104 16.60 -7.46 6.83
N GLY A 105 15.78 -6.75 7.60
CA GLY A 105 16.22 -5.73 8.55
C GLY A 105 15.26 -4.54 8.59
N GLN A 106 15.73 -3.44 9.19
CA GLN A 106 14.96 -2.20 9.31
C GLN A 106 15.12 -1.34 8.06
N TRP A 107 14.01 -1.09 7.38
CA TRP A 107 13.91 -0.25 6.20
C TRP A 107 13.06 0.98 6.52
N GLU A 108 13.27 2.06 5.77
CA GLU A 108 12.48 3.28 5.82
C GLU A 108 11.98 3.59 4.41
N VAL A 109 10.66 3.67 4.26
CA VAL A 109 10.04 4.15 3.02
C VAL A 109 9.88 5.66 3.12
N GLN A 110 10.48 6.38 2.19
CA GLN A 110 10.32 7.81 2.04
C GLN A 110 9.43 8.09 0.83
N VAL A 111 8.27 8.69 1.09
CA VAL A 111 7.34 9.11 0.03
C VAL A 111 7.39 10.64 -0.03
N SER A 112 7.85 11.16 -1.16
CA SER A 112 7.92 12.60 -1.43
C SER A 112 6.75 13.04 -2.30
N ILE A 113 6.01 14.05 -1.87
CA ILE A 113 4.84 14.61 -2.56
C ILE A 113 4.98 16.14 -2.54
N GLY A 114 5.38 16.72 -3.67
CA GLY A 114 5.77 18.13 -3.69
C GLY A 114 6.98 18.38 -2.78
N ASP A 115 6.83 19.27 -1.81
CA ASP A 115 7.87 19.61 -0.83
C ASP A 115 7.81 18.75 0.44
N ASP A 116 6.75 17.95 0.61
CA ASP A 116 6.54 17.13 1.81
C ASP A 116 7.13 15.74 1.66
N VAL A 117 7.71 15.22 2.75
CA VAL A 117 8.33 13.90 2.82
C VAL A 117 7.75 13.12 3.99
N ILE A 118 7.07 12.02 3.67
CA ILE A 118 6.48 11.07 4.62
C ILE A 118 7.45 9.91 4.80
N ARG A 119 7.69 9.49 6.05
CA ARG A 119 8.64 8.42 6.39
C ARG A 119 7.94 7.30 7.13
N LEU A 120 7.98 6.10 6.57
CA LEU A 120 7.35 4.91 7.13
C LEU A 120 8.42 3.87 7.46
N PRO A 121 8.65 3.57 8.75
CA PRO A 121 9.52 2.46 9.13
C PRO A 121 8.87 1.12 8.74
N VAL A 122 9.65 0.22 8.17
CA VAL A 122 9.25 -1.11 7.74
C VAL A 122 10.24 -2.13 8.28
N ASP A 123 9.77 -3.05 9.11
CA ASP A 123 10.57 -4.18 9.57
C ASP A 123 10.44 -5.35 8.60
N ALA A 124 11.53 -5.62 7.86
CA ALA A 124 11.63 -6.74 6.94
C ALA A 124 12.20 -8.01 7.58
N ASN A 125 12.20 -8.12 8.91
CA ASN A 125 12.63 -9.33 9.59
C ASN A 125 11.56 -10.43 9.54
N PRO A 126 11.90 -11.63 9.01
CA PRO A 126 10.98 -12.75 8.90
C PRO A 126 10.55 -13.35 10.26
N ALA A 127 11.10 -12.85 11.38
CA ALA A 127 10.78 -13.34 12.72
C ALA A 127 10.16 -12.31 13.68
N GLY A 128 10.18 -10.99 13.39
CA GLY A 128 9.78 -9.98 14.38
C GLY A 128 10.61 -10.06 15.68
N LEU A 129 11.86 -10.50 15.56
CA LEU A 129 12.86 -10.58 16.62
C LEU A 129 13.98 -9.59 16.34
#